data_AF-A0A849I2H6-F1
#
_entry.id   AF-A0A849I2H6-F1
#
_cell.length_a   1.000
_cell.length_b   1.000
_cell.length_c   1.000
_cell.angle_alpha   90.00
_cell.angle_beta   90.00
_cell.angle_gamma   90.00
#
_symmetry.space_group_name_H-M   'P 1'
#
loop_
_entity.id
_entity.type
_entity.pdbx_description
1 polymer ?
#
loop_
_entity_poly.entity_id
_entity_poly.type
_entity_poly.pdbx_seq_one_letter_code
_entity_poly.pdbx_strand_id
1 'polypeptide(L)'
;MVFKNSMMSNDELSANKMKLPVAFLDNSALGWDAKGLFAFILANYPTGLGITVQKLIEASPDGRDKVYKLLKKLEKHGYIQRQWIRATDGLLEGIEYFIYPHGRVVSENNAVDARLR
;
A
#
# COMPACT_ATOMS: atom_id res chain seq x y z
N MET A 1 -43.24 5.51 16.61
CA MET A 1 -42.15 5.07 15.70
C MET A 1 -40.85 5.19 16.49
N VAL A 2 -40.34 4.07 17.01
CA VAL A 2 -39.18 4.07 17.92
C VAL A 2 -37.90 4.06 17.09
N PHE A 3 -37.09 5.11 17.20
CA PHE A 3 -35.72 5.10 16.69
C PHE A 3 -34.89 4.17 17.58
N LYS A 4 -34.75 2.92 17.14
CA LYS A 4 -33.83 1.96 17.73
C LYS A 4 -32.42 2.33 17.27
N ASN A 5 -31.83 3.39 17.84
CA ASN A 5 -30.38 3.51 17.85
C ASN A 5 -29.86 2.46 18.83
N SER A 6 -29.71 1.24 18.33
CA SER A 6 -29.02 0.17 19.03
C SER A 6 -27.57 0.66 19.19
N MET A 7 -27.17 0.96 20.42
CA MET A 7 -25.75 1.15 20.77
C MET A 7 -25.00 -0.08 20.24
N MET A 8 -24.11 0.13 19.26
CA MET A 8 -23.12 -0.87 18.88
C MET A 8 -22.34 -1.23 20.13
N SER A 9 -22.11 -2.53 20.36
CA SER A 9 -21.37 -2.98 21.54
C SER A 9 -19.92 -2.48 21.47
N ASN A 10 -19.27 -2.25 22.61
CA ASN A 10 -17.84 -1.88 22.63
C ASN A 10 -16.94 -2.96 21.96
N ASP A 11 -17.43 -4.20 21.88
CA ASP A 11 -16.74 -5.31 21.20
C ASP A 11 -16.81 -5.19 19.67
N GLU A 12 -17.91 -4.67 19.11
CA GLU A 12 -18.02 -4.35 17.67
C GLU A 12 -17.16 -3.14 17.29
N LEU A 13 -17.00 -2.16 18.18
CA LEU A 13 -16.06 -1.03 18.01
C LEU A 13 -14.59 -1.47 18.07
N SER A 14 -14.29 -2.59 18.72
CA SER A 14 -12.94 -3.18 18.76
C SER A 14 -12.60 -3.98 17.48
N ALA A 15 -13.59 -4.33 16.67
CA ALA A 15 -13.44 -5.30 15.57
C ALA A 15 -12.72 -4.76 14.32
N ASN A 16 -12.43 -3.46 14.22
CA ASN A 16 -11.75 -2.89 13.05
C ASN A 16 -10.56 -1.98 13.42
N LYS A 17 -9.72 -2.43 14.36
CA LYS A 17 -8.43 -1.77 14.62
C LYS A 17 -7.35 -2.35 13.71
N MET A 18 -7.06 -1.62 12.64
CA MET A 18 -5.90 -1.91 11.79
C MET A 18 -4.60 -1.71 12.57
N LYS A 19 -3.70 -2.69 12.52
CA LYS A 19 -2.37 -2.62 13.14
C LYS A 19 -1.35 -2.06 12.15
N LEU A 20 -0.96 -0.80 12.34
CA LEU A 20 0.20 -0.20 11.69
C LEU A 20 1.43 -0.37 12.58
N PRO A 21 2.57 -0.83 12.05
CA PRO A 21 3.79 -0.90 12.82
C PRO A 21 4.26 0.50 13.25
N VAL A 22 4.59 0.67 14.53
CA VAL A 22 5.03 1.96 15.08
C VAL A 22 6.27 2.50 14.34
N ALA A 23 7.20 1.62 13.98
CA ALA A 23 8.39 1.98 13.18
C ALA A 23 8.06 2.62 11.82
N PHE A 24 6.89 2.31 11.23
CA PHE A 24 6.41 2.98 10.01
C PHE A 24 5.97 4.42 10.29
N LEU A 25 5.28 4.64 11.41
CA LEU A 25 4.80 5.96 11.83
C LEU A 25 5.96 6.88 12.22
N ASP A 26 7.02 6.33 12.81
CA ASP A 26 8.21 7.09 13.24
C ASP A 26 9.18 7.39 12.09
N ASN A 27 8.99 6.78 10.91
CA ASN A 27 9.85 7.02 9.77
C ASN A 27 9.64 8.45 9.22
N SER A 28 10.58 9.34 9.54
CA SER A 28 10.58 10.76 9.11
C SER A 28 10.83 10.93 7.61
N ALA A 29 11.42 9.94 6.95
CA ALA A 29 11.58 9.97 5.51
C ALA A 29 10.24 9.85 4.80
N LEU A 30 9.19 9.31 5.45
CA LEU A 30 7.84 9.23 4.93
C LEU A 30 6.98 10.44 5.33
N GLY A 31 6.33 11.05 4.33
CA GLY A 31 5.36 12.10 4.56
C GLY A 31 4.00 11.53 4.98
N TRP A 32 3.13 12.38 5.51
CA TRP A 32 1.77 11.99 5.90
C TRP A 32 0.95 11.39 4.75
N ASP A 33 1.19 11.87 3.53
CA ASP A 33 0.60 11.35 2.30
C ASP A 33 1.02 9.90 2.00
N ALA A 34 2.30 9.59 2.11
CA ALA A 34 2.81 8.23 1.95
C ALA A 34 2.29 7.31 3.06
N LYS A 35 2.21 7.83 4.29
CA LYS A 35 1.67 7.11 5.44
C LYS A 35 0.18 6.77 5.25
N GLY A 36 -0.61 7.73 4.77
CA GLY A 36 -2.01 7.54 4.46
C GLY A 36 -2.25 6.52 3.34
N LEU A 37 -1.47 6.60 2.25
CA LEU A 37 -1.58 5.64 1.15
C LEU A 37 -1.26 4.21 1.62
N PHE A 38 -0.21 4.03 2.41
CA PHE A 38 0.14 2.71 2.94
C PHE A 38 -0.93 2.19 3.91
N ALA A 39 -1.50 3.09 4.72
CA ALA A 39 -2.59 2.74 5.62
C ALA A 39 -3.82 2.23 4.84
N PHE A 40 -4.20 2.94 3.78
CA PHE A 40 -5.27 2.52 2.87
C PHE A 40 -4.98 1.16 2.23
N ILE A 41 -3.75 0.94 1.78
CA ILE A 41 -3.32 -0.32 1.17
C ILE A 41 -3.50 -1.49 2.15
N LEU A 42 -2.99 -1.38 3.37
CA LEU A 42 -3.09 -2.48 4.35
C LEU A 42 -4.53 -2.75 4.79
N ALA A 43 -5.38 -1.72 4.87
CA ALA A 43 -6.78 -1.87 5.25
C ALA A 43 -7.59 -2.63 4.19
N ASN A 44 -7.36 -2.33 2.91
CA ASN A 44 -8.17 -2.84 1.81
C ASN A 44 -7.59 -4.11 1.16
N TYR A 45 -6.32 -4.41 1.41
CA TYR A 45 -5.62 -5.53 0.77
C TYR A 45 -4.78 -6.33 1.79
N PRO A 46 -5.40 -6.94 2.80
CA PRO A 46 -4.69 -7.62 3.90
C PRO A 46 -3.86 -8.82 3.44
N THR A 47 -4.21 -9.43 2.30
CA THR A 47 -3.48 -10.56 1.70
C THR A 47 -2.42 -10.12 0.69
N GLY A 48 -2.32 -8.81 0.39
CA GLY A 48 -1.40 -8.27 -0.61
C GLY A 48 -1.75 -8.59 -2.07
N LEU A 49 -2.90 -9.22 -2.33
CA LEU A 49 -3.32 -9.61 -3.67
C LEU A 49 -4.15 -8.52 -4.36
N GLY A 50 -3.92 -8.32 -5.66
CA GLY A 50 -4.81 -7.54 -6.53
C GLY A 50 -4.68 -6.01 -6.44
N ILE A 51 -3.58 -5.50 -5.88
CA ILE A 51 -3.25 -4.06 -5.89
C ILE A 51 -2.57 -3.71 -7.21
N THR A 52 -3.29 -2.98 -8.06
CA THR A 52 -2.72 -2.36 -9.25
C THR A 52 -2.54 -0.87 -9.05
N VAL A 53 -1.57 -0.27 -9.76
CA VAL A 53 -1.40 1.19 -9.76
C VAL A 53 -2.70 1.90 -10.17
N GLN A 54 -3.42 1.33 -11.14
CA GLN A 54 -4.67 1.89 -11.65
C GLN A 54 -5.73 2.01 -10.55
N LYS A 55 -5.97 0.94 -9.77
CA LYS A 55 -6.91 0.96 -8.65
C LYS A 55 -6.53 2.00 -7.59
N LEU A 56 -5.24 2.16 -7.33
CA LEU A 56 -4.77 3.17 -6.38
C LEU A 56 -4.96 4.60 -6.90
N ILE A 57 -4.83 4.83 -8.20
CA ILE A 57 -5.11 6.13 -8.81
C ILE A 57 -6.61 6.43 -8.74
N GLU A 58 -7.46 5.46 -9.10
CA GLU A 58 -8.92 5.62 -9.08
C GLU A 58 -9.49 5.85 -7.68
N ALA A 59 -8.87 5.25 -6.65
CA ALA A 59 -9.25 5.43 -5.26
C ALA A 59 -8.62 6.67 -4.59
N SER A 60 -7.63 7.32 -5.22
CA SER A 60 -6.93 8.45 -4.63
C SER A 60 -7.62 9.77 -4.99
N PRO A 61 -7.78 10.71 -4.03
CA PRO A 61 -8.14 12.09 -4.37
C PRO A 61 -6.99 12.82 -5.09
N ASP A 62 -5.79 12.25 -5.10
CA ASP A 62 -4.62 12.80 -5.76
C ASP A 62 -4.50 12.32 -7.22
N GLY A 63 -3.92 13.17 -8.07
CA GLY A 63 -3.62 12.80 -9.44
C GLY A 63 -2.57 11.70 -9.57
N ARG A 64 -2.59 11.04 -10.74
CA ARG A 64 -1.67 9.97 -11.16
C ARG A 64 -0.22 10.17 -10.68
N ASP A 65 0.38 11.32 -10.97
CA ASP A 65 1.80 11.57 -10.71
C ASP A 65 2.14 11.55 -9.22
N LYS A 66 1.23 12.03 -8.38
CA LYS A 66 1.44 12.02 -6.93
C LYS A 66 1.39 10.59 -6.42
N VAL A 67 0.42 9.78 -6.86
CA VAL A 67 0.35 8.35 -6.51
C VAL A 67 1.65 7.62 -6.90
N TYR A 68 2.17 7.84 -8.11
CA TYR A 68 3.47 7.27 -8.52
C TYR A 68 4.64 7.70 -7.63
N LYS A 69 4.71 8.98 -7.26
CA LYS A 69 5.75 9.49 -6.35
C LYS A 69 5.67 8.81 -4.98
N LEU A 70 4.47 8.63 -4.44
CA LEU A 70 4.26 7.97 -3.15
C LEU A 70 4.63 6.49 -3.20
N LEU A 71 4.24 5.77 -4.25
CA LEU A 71 4.60 4.36 -4.43
C LEU A 71 6.12 4.18 -4.53
N LYS A 72 6.81 5.01 -5.32
CA LYS A 72 8.28 4.97 -5.42
C LYS A 72 8.94 5.22 -4.06
N LYS A 73 8.37 6.11 -3.24
CA LYS A 73 8.86 6.43 -1.91
C LYS A 73 8.68 5.25 -0.95
N LEU A 74 7.51 4.61 -0.96
CA LEU A 74 7.25 3.40 -0.18
C LEU A 74 8.17 2.25 -0.59
N GLU A 75 8.42 2.07 -1.89
CA GLU A 75 9.33 1.06 -2.41
C GLU A 75 10.78 1.31 -1.97
N LYS A 76 11.25 2.56 -2.09
CA LYS A 76 12.58 2.98 -1.64
C LYS A 76 12.84 2.66 -0.18
N HIS A 77 11.82 2.80 0.68
CA HIS A 77 11.91 2.52 2.11
C HIS A 77 11.49 1.09 2.49
N GLY A 78 11.28 0.21 1.50
CA GLY A 78 11.08 -1.22 1.72
C GLY A 78 9.69 -1.64 2.18
N TYR A 79 8.69 -0.78 2.04
CA TYR A 79 7.32 -1.10 2.44
C TYR A 79 6.52 -1.78 1.33
N ILE A 80 6.92 -1.60 0.09
CA ILE A 80 6.35 -2.31 -1.07
C ILE A 80 7.45 -2.76 -2.02
N GLN A 81 7.14 -3.72 -2.89
CA GLN A 81 7.97 -4.12 -4.02
C GLN A 81 7.13 -4.22 -5.27
N ARG A 82 7.57 -3.55 -6.34
CA ARG A 82 6.97 -3.70 -7.65
C ARG A 82 7.18 -5.10 -8.23
N GLN A 83 6.13 -5.65 -8.83
CA GLN A 83 6.16 -6.87 -9.63
C GLN A 83 5.49 -6.61 -10.97
N TRP A 84 6.09 -7.12 -12.05
CA TRP A 84 5.51 -7.04 -13.38
C TRP A 84 4.67 -8.28 -13.62
N ILE A 85 3.39 -8.08 -13.93
CA ILE A 85 2.52 -9.17 -14.38
C ILE A 85 2.79 -9.36 -15.87
N ARG A 86 3.05 -10.61 -16.25
CA ARG A 86 3.12 -11.03 -17.64
C ARG A 86 1.94 -11.93 -17.94
N ALA A 87 1.26 -11.66 -19.04
CA ALA A 87 0.23 -12.52 -19.58
C ALA A 87 0.84 -13.84 -20.08
N THR A 88 -0.01 -14.83 -20.35
CA THR A 88 0.39 -16.16 -20.82
C THR A 88 1.08 -16.15 -22.19
N ASP A 89 0.90 -15.08 -22.96
CA ASP A 89 1.59 -14.79 -24.22
C ASP A 89 2.94 -14.06 -24.03
N GLY A 90 3.32 -13.77 -22.78
CA GLY A 90 4.55 -13.07 -22.41
C GLY A 90 4.45 -11.54 -22.46
N LEU A 91 3.30 -10.97 -22.83
CA LEU A 91 3.10 -9.51 -22.86
C LEU A 91 3.00 -8.93 -21.44
N LEU A 92 3.43 -7.68 -21.30
CA LEU A 92 3.31 -6.95 -20.05
C LEU A 92 1.85 -6.56 -19.81
N GLU A 93 1.22 -7.20 -18.83
CA GLU A 93 -0.20 -6.98 -18.52
C GLU A 93 -0.38 -5.85 -17.51
N GLY A 94 0.57 -5.70 -16.59
CA GLY A 94 0.47 -4.66 -15.57
C GLY A 94 1.55 -4.71 -14.51
N ILE A 95 1.28 -3.96 -13.44
CA ILE A 95 2.16 -3.81 -12.30
C ILE A 95 1.36 -4.07 -11.04
N GLU A 96 1.85 -5.01 -10.24
CA GLU A 96 1.37 -5.30 -8.89
C GLU A 96 2.43 -4.94 -7.85
N TYR A 97 2.02 -4.92 -6.58
CA TYR A 97 2.92 -4.70 -5.46
C TYR A 97 2.81 -5.79 -4.40
N PHE A 98 3.94 -6.34 -3.99
CA PHE A 98 4.04 -7.04 -2.71
C PHE A 98 4.17 -6.03 -1.57
N ILE A 99 3.46 -6.27 -0.48
CA ILE A 99 3.42 -5.40 0.70
C ILE A 99 4.28 -6.00 1.81
N TYR A 100 5.08 -5.17 2.47
CA TYR A 100 5.85 -5.53 3.65
C TYR A 100 5.42 -4.64 4.82
N PRO A 101 4.44 -5.06 5.63
CA PRO A 101 3.90 -4.25 6.73
C PRO A 101 4.99 -3.71 7.66
N HIS A 102 5.96 -4.56 8.00
CA HIS A 102 7.08 -4.23 8.90
C HIS A 102 8.29 -3.61 8.19
N GLY A 103 8.19 -3.35 6.89
CA GLY A 103 9.33 -2.97 6.06
C GLY A 103 10.28 -4.14 5.82
N ARG A 104 11.12 -4.01 4.79
CA ARG A 104 12.22 -4.92 4.50
C ARG A 104 13.52 -4.15 4.37
N VAL A 105 14.64 -4.82 4.62
CA VAL A 105 15.95 -4.27 4.26
C VAL A 105 16.06 -4.28 2.74
N VAL A 106 16.09 -3.09 2.14
CA VAL A 106 16.36 -2.95 0.70
C VAL A 106 17.89 -2.90 0.55
N SER A 107 18.51 -3.97 0.05
CA SER A 107 19.92 -3.91 -0.31
C SER A 107 20.10 -3.02 -1.55
N GLU A 108 21.11 -2.16 -1.55
CA GLU A 108 21.38 -1.21 -2.66
C GLU A 108 21.61 -1.90 -4.01
N ASN A 109 21.94 -3.19 -4.01
CA ASN A 109 22.20 -3.99 -5.21
C ASN A 109 20.98 -4.18 -6.13
N ASN A 110 19.75 -4.02 -5.62
CA ASN A 110 18.54 -4.13 -6.44
C ASN A 110 18.25 -2.89 -7.30
N ALA A 111 18.90 -1.74 -7.02
CA ALA A 111 18.70 -0.52 -7.81
C ALA A 111 19.41 -0.56 -9.18
N VAL A 112 20.39 -1.46 -9.33
CA VAL A 112 21.17 -1.62 -10.57
C VAL A 112 20.36 -2.40 -11.62
N ASP A 113 19.56 -3.37 -11.18
CA ASP A 113 18.75 -4.24 -12.07
C ASP A 113 17.51 -3.52 -12.65
N ALA A 114 17.00 -2.49 -11.97
CA ALA A 114 15.85 -1.69 -12.41
C ALA A 114 16.18 -0.68 -13.53
N ARG A 115 17.46 -0.48 -13.86
CA ARG A 115 17.92 0.34 -15.00
C ARG A 115 18.26 -0.49 -16.23
N LEU A 116 18.21 -1.82 -16.13
CA LEU A 116 18.64 -2.77 -17.18
C LEU A 116 17.51 -3.70 -17.68
N ARG A 117 16.24 -3.46 -17.33
CA ARG A 117 15.09 -4.26 -17.79
C ARG A 117 13.95 -3.41 -18.31
#